data_AF-A0A929YA40-F1
#
_entry.id   AF-A0A929YA40-F1
#
_cell.length_a   1.000
_cell.length_b   1.000
_cell.length_c   1.000
_cell.angle_alpha   90.00
_cell.angle_beta   90.00
_cell.angle_gamma   90.00
#
_symmetry.space_group_name_H-M   'P 1'
#
loop_
_entity.id
_entity.type
_entity.pdbx_description
1 polymer ?
#
loop_
_entity_poly.entity_id
_entity_poly.type
_entity_poly.pdbx_seq_one_letter_code
_entity_poly.pdbx_strand_id
1 'polypeptide(L)'
;ASHFHIGRTRLYEICNKNYGRGLAKQIQFMRLKKAKELLSENPEMPISEVAYQCGYPDYNYFITLFRKETGVSPRRYRQNALTHPGNATQ
;
A
#
# COMPACT_ATOMS: atom_id res chain seq x y z
N ALA A 1 4.08 -15.74 17.88
CA ALA A 1 2.70 -15.43 17.41
C ALA A 1 1.83 -14.86 18.54
N SER A 2 2.39 -14.02 19.42
CA SER A 2 1.75 -13.53 20.66
C SER A 2 2.08 -12.06 20.87
N HIS A 3 1.59 -11.17 20.00
CA HIS A 3 1.86 -9.72 20.16
C HIS A 3 0.60 -8.87 20.29
N PHE A 4 -0.58 -9.45 20.04
CA PHE A 4 -1.86 -8.77 20.25
C PHE A 4 -2.85 -9.77 20.85
N HIS A 5 -3.19 -9.63 22.14
CA HIS A 5 -4.23 -10.41 22.84
C HIS A 5 -5.65 -9.99 22.38
N ILE A 6 -5.86 -9.86 21.06
CA ILE A 6 -7.11 -9.40 20.46
C ILE A 6 -7.54 -10.46 19.45
N GLY A 7 -8.63 -11.17 19.75
CA GLY A 7 -9.23 -12.12 18.82
C GLY A 7 -9.64 -11.42 17.52
N ARG A 8 -9.58 -12.16 16.40
CA ARG A 8 -9.88 -11.65 15.04
C ARG A 8 -11.14 -10.78 15.02
N THR A 9 -12.23 -11.22 15.66
CA THR A 9 -13.51 -10.49 15.76
C THR A 9 -13.37 -9.14 16.45
N ARG A 10 -12.69 -9.09 17.60
CA ARG A 10 -12.46 -7.85 18.36
C ARG A 10 -11.56 -6.87 17.60
N LEU A 11 -10.59 -7.36 16.84
CA LEU A 11 -9.75 -6.54 15.96
C LEU A 11 -10.57 -5.95 14.80
N TYR A 12 -11.46 -6.74 14.19
CA TYR A 12 -12.41 -6.27 13.17
C TYR A 12 -13.36 -5.21 13.73
N GLU A 13 -13.94 -5.42 14.91
CA GLU A 13 -14.82 -4.46 15.59
C GLU A 13 -14.09 -3.15 15.90
N ILE A 14 -12.90 -3.22 16.51
CA ILE A 14 -12.07 -2.04 16.81
C ILE A 14 -11.75 -1.27 15.52
N CYS A 15 -11.37 -1.96 14.44
CA CYS A 15 -11.05 -1.27 13.19
C CYS A 15 -12.28 -0.67 12.50
N ASN A 16 -13.41 -1.37 12.51
CA ASN A 16 -14.64 -0.84 11.90
C ASN A 16 -15.17 0.37 12.69
N LYS A 17 -15.03 0.35 14.02
CA LYS A 17 -15.48 1.42 14.92
C LYS A 17 -14.58 2.66 14.90
N ASN A 18 -13.27 2.50 14.64
CA ASN A 18 -12.32 3.63 14.62
C ASN A 18 -12.04 4.19 13.21
N TYR A 19 -12.06 3.37 12.15
CA TYR A 19 -11.68 3.82 10.79
C TYR A 19 -12.87 3.93 9.83
N GLY A 20 -14.09 3.54 10.25
CA GLY A 20 -15.31 3.60 9.43
C GLY A 20 -15.24 2.74 8.15
N ARG A 21 -14.22 1.88 8.03
CA ARG A 21 -13.91 1.02 6.89
C ARG A 21 -13.36 -0.30 7.44
N GLY A 22 -13.70 -1.41 6.80
CA GLY A 22 -13.28 -2.74 7.25
C GLY A 22 -11.75 -2.88 7.34
N LEU A 23 -11.26 -3.67 8.31
CA LEU A 23 -9.83 -3.93 8.60
C LEU A 23 -9.00 -4.21 7.35
N ALA A 24 -9.53 -4.99 6.40
CA ALA A 24 -8.88 -5.30 5.14
C ALA A 24 -8.53 -4.04 4.32
N LYS A 25 -9.42 -3.03 4.31
CA LYS A 25 -9.20 -1.77 3.60
C LYS A 25 -8.14 -0.91 4.28
N GLN A 26 -8.05 -0.96 5.61
CA GLN A 26 -7.00 -0.27 6.35
C GLN A 26 -5.62 -0.90 6.07
N ILE A 27 -5.54 -2.24 6.07
CA ILE A 27 -4.31 -2.96 5.70
C ILE A 27 -3.91 -2.62 4.27
N GLN A 28 -4.88 -2.60 3.35
CA GLN A 28 -4.65 -2.22 1.95
C GLN A 28 -4.09 -0.80 1.83
N PHE A 29 -4.66 0.16 2.54
CA PHE A 29 -4.19 1.55 2.58
C PHE A 29 -2.75 1.63 3.07
N MET A 30 -2.43 0.98 4.19
CA MET A 30 -1.07 0.95 4.77
C MET A 30 -0.06 0.34 3.79
N ARG A 31 -0.41 -0.78 3.14
CA ARG A 31 0.44 -1.43 2.12
C ARG A 31 0.67 -0.54 0.91
N LEU A 32 -0.37 0.16 0.45
CA LEU A 32 -0.25 1.08 -0.69
C LEU A 32 0.56 2.32 -0.35
N LYS A 33 0.44 2.83 0.88
CA LYS A 33 1.30 3.92 1.37
C LYS A 33 2.77 3.49 1.30
N LYS A 34 3.09 2.29 1.82
CA LYS A 34 4.45 1.75 1.76
C LYS A 34 4.94 1.54 0.32
N ALA A 35 4.07 1.06 -0.58
CA ALA A 35 4.41 0.90 -1.98
C ALA A 35 4.78 2.22 -2.66
N LYS A 36 4.04 3.31 -2.37
CA LYS A 36 4.34 4.65 -2.89
C LYS A 36 5.70 5.15 -2.40
N GLU A 37 6.00 4.99 -1.11
CA GLU A 37 7.29 5.36 -0.52
C GLU A 37 8.43 4.60 -1.21
N LEU A 38 8.32 3.28 -1.32
CA LEU A 38 9.33 2.44 -1.96
C LEU A 38 9.57 2.82 -3.44
N LEU A 39 8.51 3.11 -4.19
CA LEU A 39 8.61 3.55 -5.59
C LEU A 39 9.30 4.89 -5.76
N SER A 40 9.15 5.81 -4.80
CA SER A 40 9.78 7.13 -4.82
C SER A 40 11.23 7.10 -4.34
N GLU A 41 11.51 6.34 -3.28
CA GLU A 41 12.84 6.28 -2.66
C GLU A 41 13.80 5.36 -3.42
N ASN A 42 13.29 4.33 -4.10
CA ASN A 42 14.10 3.30 -4.75
C ASN A 42 13.77 3.20 -6.25
N PRO A 43 14.17 4.17 -7.08
CA PRO A 43 13.82 4.20 -8.49
C PRO A 43 14.34 3.00 -9.30
N GLU A 44 15.42 2.36 -8.83
CA GLU A 44 16.03 1.19 -9.45
C GLU A 44 15.34 -0.12 -9.06
N MET A 45 14.55 -0.13 -7.98
CA MET A 45 13.89 -1.34 -7.50
C MET A 45 12.84 -1.82 -8.52
N PRO A 46 12.84 -3.12 -8.88
CA PRO A 46 11.79 -3.71 -9.71
C PRO A 46 10.42 -3.58 -9.04
N ILE A 47 9.39 -3.28 -9.82
CA ILE A 47 8.01 -3.14 -9.31
C ILE A 47 7.51 -4.46 -8.70
N SER A 48 7.98 -5.60 -9.20
CA SER A 48 7.72 -6.92 -8.64
C SER A 48 8.25 -7.07 -7.22
N GLU A 49 9.45 -6.55 -6.95
CA GLU A 49 10.06 -6.56 -5.62
C GLU A 49 9.30 -5.62 -4.67
N VAL A 50 8.92 -4.42 -5.14
CA VAL A 50 8.05 -3.51 -4.37
C VAL A 50 6.74 -4.20 -3.98
N ALA A 51 6.10 -4.91 -4.90
CA ALA A 51 4.86 -5.64 -4.64
C ALA A 51 5.07 -6.71 -3.55
N TYR A 52 6.14 -7.48 -3.67
CA TYR A 52 6.52 -8.52 -2.71
C TYR A 52 6.75 -7.94 -1.30
N GLN A 53 7.55 -6.87 -1.18
CA GLN A 53 7.81 -6.21 0.10
C GLN A 53 6.57 -5.56 0.72
N CYS A 54 5.58 -5.18 -0.10
CA CYS A 54 4.29 -4.68 0.38
C CYS A 54 3.30 -5.81 0.73
N GLY A 55 3.73 -7.07 0.67
CA GLY A 55 2.92 -8.24 1.01
C GLY A 55 1.94 -8.67 -0.08
N TYR A 56 2.21 -8.32 -1.35
CA TYR A 56 1.45 -8.77 -2.51
C TYR A 56 2.25 -9.82 -3.28
N PRO A 57 1.97 -11.13 -3.08
CA PRO A 57 2.64 -12.20 -3.81
C PRO A 57 2.24 -12.22 -5.29
N ASP A 58 1.04 -11.75 -5.61
CA ASP A 58 0.56 -11.61 -6.99
C ASP A 58 0.83 -10.19 -7.51
N TYR A 59 1.74 -10.13 -8.49
CA TYR A 59 2.12 -8.89 -9.18
C TYR A 59 0.96 -8.27 -9.96
N ASN A 60 0.18 -9.06 -10.70
CA ASN A 60 -0.91 -8.55 -11.54
C ASN A 60 -2.04 -7.96 -10.69
N TYR A 61 -2.32 -8.62 -9.56
CA TYR A 61 -3.24 -8.09 -8.56
C TYR A 61 -2.74 -6.75 -8.00
N PHE A 62 -1.46 -6.66 -7.61
CA PHE A 62 -0.86 -5.41 -7.13
C PHE A 62 -0.97 -4.28 -8.16
N ILE A 63 -0.63 -4.51 -9.42
CA ILE A 63 -0.72 -3.50 -10.48
C ILE A 63 -2.15 -2.98 -10.63
N THR A 64 -3.13 -3.88 -10.68
CA THR A 64 -4.55 -3.54 -10.83
C THR A 64 -5.05 -2.73 -9.63
N LEU A 65 -4.71 -3.18 -8.42
CA LEU A 65 -5.08 -2.54 -7.17
C LEU A 65 -4.45 -1.16 -7.02
N PHE A 66 -3.15 -1.05 -7.27
CA PHE A 66 -2.41 0.20 -7.17
C PHE A 66 -2.99 1.22 -8.16
N ARG A 67 -3.27 0.82 -9.40
CA ARG A 67 -3.90 1.71 -10.38
C ARG A 67 -5.30 2.12 -9.98
N LYS A 68 -6.10 1.22 -9.43
CA LYS A 68 -7.45 1.52 -8.94
C LYS A 68 -7.43 2.57 -7.82
N GLU A 69 -6.48 2.48 -6.91
CA GLU A 69 -6.42 3.33 -5.72
C GLU A 69 -5.64 4.63 -5.93
N THR A 70 -4.68 4.66 -6.86
CA THR A 70 -3.84 5.84 -7.13
C THR A 70 -4.17 6.56 -8.44
N GLY A 71 -5.00 5.94 -9.29
CA GLY A 71 -5.33 6.43 -10.63
C GLY A 71 -4.26 6.18 -11.70
N VAL A 72 -3.05 5.75 -11.31
CA VAL A 72 -1.91 5.56 -12.23
C VAL A 72 -1.20 4.23 -11.97
N SER A 73 -0.49 3.70 -12.97
CA SER A 73 0.32 2.49 -12.76
C SER A 73 1.53 2.78 -11.86
N PRO A 74 2.05 1.81 -11.09
CA PRO A 74 3.26 1.96 -10.28
C PRO A 74 4.46 2.51 -11.07
N ARG A 75 4.63 2.05 -12.32
CA ARG A 75 5.70 2.53 -13.22
C ARG A 75 5.57 4.02 -13.52
N ARG A 76 4.35 4.47 -13.82
CA ARG A 76 4.05 5.88 -14.11
C ARG A 76 4.13 6.73 -12.84
N TYR A 77 3.70 6.19 -11.70
CA TYR A 77 3.86 6.83 -10.39
C TYR A 77 5.34 7.10 -10.10
N ARG A 78 6.21 6.11 -10.29
CA ARG A 78 7.67 6.25 -10.14
C ARG A 78 8.25 7.33 -11.06
N GLN A 79 7.83 7.36 -12.32
CA GLN A 79 8.29 8.37 -13.27
C GLN A 79 7.82 9.80 -12.91
N ASN A 80 6.60 9.93 -12.40
CA ASN A 80 6.05 11.20 -11.93
C ASN A 80 6.76 11.68 -10.65
N ALA A 81 7.08 10.77 -9.72
CA ALA A 81 7.81 11.09 -8.49
C ALA A 81 9.22 11.64 -8.79
N LEU A 82 9.89 11.09 -9.80
CA LEU A 82 11.20 11.58 -10.27
C LEU A 82 11.14 12.93 -10.98
N THR A 83 10.02 13.27 -11.62
CA THR A 83 9.89 14.54 -12.37
C THR A 83 9.36 15.69 -11.53
N HIS A 84 8.77 15.43 -10.36
CA HIS A 84 8.28 16.46 -9.44
C HIS A 84 8.51 16.03 -7.97
N PRO A 85 9.72 16.20 -7.41
CA PRO A 85 10.03 15.83 -6.02
C PRO A 85 9.32 16.69 -4.94
N GLY A 86 8.35 17.54 -5.29
CA GLY A 86 7.81 18.60 -4.42
C GLY A 86 6.41 18.44 -3.84
N ASN A 87 5.65 17.37 -4.11
CA ASN A 87 4.21 17.29 -3.73
C ASN A 87 3.77 15.94 -3.14
N ALA A 88 4.63 15.26 -2.38
CA ALA A 88 4.28 14.00 -1.70
C ALA A 88 4.12 14.15 -0.18
N THR A 89 3.57 15.27 0.29
CA THR A 89 3.10 15.42 1.67
C THR A 89 1.90 16.36 1.73
N GLN A 90 0.71 15.88 1.33
CA GLN A 90 -0.57 16.36 1.86
C GLN A 90 -1.51 15.18 2.04
#